data_AF-A0A818ETG6-F1
#
_entry.id   AF-A0A818ETG6-F1
#
_cell.length_a   1.000
_cell.length_b   1.000
_cell.length_c   1.000
_cell.angle_alpha   90.00
_cell.angle_beta   90.00
_cell.angle_gamma   90.00
#
_symmetry.space_group_name_H-M   'P 1'
#
loop_
_entity.id
_entity.type
_entity.pdbx_description
1 polymer ?
#
loop_
_entity_poly.entity_id
_entity_poly.type
_entity_poly.pdbx_seq_one_letter_code
_entity_poly.pdbx_strand_id
1 'polypeptide(L)' 'MRIYLHVADSNDNDGVFDMDIYEKNFTEPLELQQSLIDFHASDADEIQYAQILYELSSTFNDTFSLHPYTGELYLISN' A
#
# COMPACT_ATOMS: atom_id res chain seq x y z
N MET A 1 -26.29 16.60 36.40
CA MET A 1 -25.87 15.24 36.01
C MET A 1 -25.38 15.30 34.57
N ARG A 2 -24.15 14.84 34.29
CA ARG A 2 -23.61 14.75 32.93
C ARG A 2 -23.34 13.28 32.65
N ILE A 3 -23.76 12.81 31.48
CA ILE A 3 -23.49 11.46 30.99
C ILE A 3 -22.47 11.62 29.87
N TYR A 4 -21.39 10.86 29.95
CA TYR A 4 -20.37 10.80 28.92
C TYR A 4 -20.56 9.48 28.17
N LEU A 5 -20.84 9.59 26.88
CA LEU A 5 -20.91 8.46 25.97
C LEU A 5 -19.60 8.43 25.17
N HIS A 6 -18.91 7.30 25.22
CA HIS A 6 -17.78 7.00 24.34
C HIS A 6 -18.24 5.92 23.37
N VAL A 7 -18.08 6.19 22.08
CA VAL A 7 -18.34 5.21 21.02
C VAL A 7 -16.99 4.64 20.63
N ALA A 8 -16.86 3.32 20.74
CA ALA A 8 -15.64 2.63 20.33
C ALA A 8 -15.59 2.54 18.81
N ASP A 9 -14.39 2.71 18.26
CA ASP A 9 -14.11 2.53 16.85
C ASP A 9 -14.19 1.06 16.43
N SER A 10 -14.36 0.80 15.14
CA SER A 10 -14.38 -0.54 14.53
C SER A 10 -13.82 -0.45 13.13
N ASN A 11 -13.37 -1.57 12.57
CA ASN A 11 -12.90 -1.58 11.18
C ASN A 11 -14.10 -1.46 10.22
N ASP A 12 -14.44 -0.23 9.84
CA ASP A 12 -15.59 0.07 8.97
C ASP A 12 -15.27 1.01 7.81
N ASN A 13 -14.01 1.45 7.69
CA ASN A 13 -13.49 2.16 6.53
C ASN A 13 -12.56 1.25 5.72
N ASP A 14 -12.71 1.28 4.40
CA ASP A 14 -11.78 0.57 3.52
C ASP A 14 -10.51 1.41 3.32
N GLY A 15 -9.36 0.74 3.16
CA GLY A 15 -8.13 1.40 2.75
C GLY A 15 -8.27 2.03 1.35
N VAL A 16 -7.86 3.29 1.22
CA VAL A 16 -7.93 4.08 -0.02
C VAL A 16 -6.52 4.47 -0.47
N PHE A 17 -6.16 4.14 -1.70
CA PHE A 17 -4.91 4.59 -2.31
C PHE A 17 -4.91 6.11 -2.57
N ASP A 18 -3.74 6.74 -2.48
CA ASP A 18 -3.58 8.17 -2.76
C ASP A 18 -3.92 8.55 -4.22
N MET A 19 -3.79 7.60 -5.14
CA MET A 19 -4.00 7.78 -6.57
C MET A 19 -4.69 6.54 -7.16
N ASP A 20 -5.63 6.77 -8.08
CA ASP A 20 -6.29 5.70 -8.83
C ASP A 20 -5.33 5.01 -9.81
N ILE A 21 -4.33 5.74 -10.31
CA ILE A 21 -3.34 5.27 -11.29
C ILE A 21 -1.96 5.77 -10.89
N TYR A 22 -1.03 4.83 -10.73
CA TYR A 22 0.40 5.12 -10.55
C TYR A 22 1.13 4.85 -11.86
N GLU A 23 1.72 5.89 -12.45
CA GLU A 23 2.48 5.79 -13.70
C GLU A 23 3.87 6.40 -13.52
N LYS A 24 4.91 5.65 -13.88
CA LYS A 24 6.30 6.11 -13.85
C LYS A 24 7.09 5.49 -14.99
N ASN A 25 7.85 6.33 -15.69
CA ASN A 25 8.72 5.90 -16.77
C ASN A 25 10.14 5.66 -16.24
N PHE A 26 10.76 4.58 -16.69
CA PHE A 26 12.12 4.21 -16.31
C PHE A 26 12.99 4.10 -17.56
N THR A 27 14.27 4.41 -17.43
CA THR A 27 15.27 4.22 -18.48
C THR A 27 16.19 3.07 -18.07
N GLU A 28 16.34 2.10 -18.95
CA GLU A 28 17.29 1.00 -18.74
C GLU A 28 18.75 1.51 -18.72
N PRO A 29 19.65 0.86 -17.98
CA PRO A 29 19.42 -0.34 -17.17
C PRO A 29 18.86 -0.02 -15.78
N LEU A 30 17.99 -0.90 -15.27
CA LEU A 30 17.56 -0.91 -13.88
C LEU A 30 18.34 -1.96 -13.11
N GLU A 31 18.61 -1.68 -11.83
CA GLU A 31 19.26 -2.64 -10.93
C GLU A 31 18.22 -3.54 -10.27
N LEU A 32 18.57 -4.81 -10.06
CA LEU A 32 17.72 -5.70 -9.26
C LEU A 32 17.63 -5.18 -7.81
N GLN A 33 16.47 -5.35 -7.19
CA GLN A 33 16.10 -4.80 -5.88
C GLN A 33 16.06 -3.27 -5.81
N GLN A 34 16.14 -2.57 -6.95
CA GLN A 34 15.88 -1.14 -6.99
C GLN A 34 14.39 -0.88 -6.72
N SER A 35 14.07 0.03 -5.77
CA SER A 35 12.70 0.52 -5.59
C SER A 35 12.29 1.38 -6.80
N LEU A 36 11.14 1.06 -7.37
CA LEU A 36 10.60 1.67 -8.58
C LEU A 36 9.49 2.66 -8.22
N ILE A 37 8.49 2.21 -7.46
CA ILE A 37 7.28 2.96 -7.09
C ILE A 37 6.96 2.67 -5.63
N ASP A 38 6.60 3.71 -4.88
CA ASP A 38 6.10 3.59 -3.52
C ASP A 38 4.58 3.82 -3.56
N PHE A 39 3.81 2.77 -3.30
CA PHE A 39 2.37 2.85 -3.17
C PHE A 39 2.00 3.28 -1.75
N HIS A 40 1.06 4.21 -1.65
CA HIS A 40 0.50 4.61 -0.37
C HIS A 40 -1.03 4.50 -0.39
N ALA A 41 -1.56 3.97 0.70
CA ALA A 41 -2.97 3.94 1.01
C ALA A 41 -3.17 4.29 2.48
N SER A 42 -4.31 4.93 2.75
CA SER A 42 -4.74 5.32 4.09
C SER A 42 -6.11 4.76 4.40
N ASP A 43 -6.31 4.39 5.64
CA ASP A 43 -7.59 3.98 6.20
C ASP A 43 -7.96 5.00 7.30
N ALA A 44 -9.23 5.38 7.34
CA ALA A 44 -9.74 6.44 8.23
C ALA A 44 -10.03 5.94 9.65
N ASP A 45 -9.97 4.63 9.90
CA ASP A 45 -10.16 4.02 11.20
C ASP A 45 -9.04 4.40 12.20
N GLU A 46 -9.23 4.08 13.48
CA GLU A 46 -8.15 4.19 14.46
C GLU A 46 -6.96 3.27 14.08
N ILE A 47 -5.75 3.65 14.49
CA ILE A 47 -4.49 3.01 14.07
C ILE A 47 -4.44 1.48 14.26
N GLN A 48 -5.23 0.95 15.21
CA GLN A 48 -5.33 -0.49 15.47
C GLN A 48 -6.16 -1.25 14.41
N TYR A 49 -7.02 -0.55 13.67
CA TYR A 49 -7.89 -1.04 12.61
C TYR A 49 -7.47 -0.55 11.23
N ALA A 50 -6.71 0.55 11.13
CA ALA A 50 -6.21 1.14 9.88
C ALA A 50 -4.90 0.51 9.35
N GLN A 51 -4.70 -0.80 9.53
CA GLN A 51 -3.48 -1.49 9.07
C GLN A 51 -3.62 -1.92 7.61
N ILE A 52 -2.69 -1.47 6.75
CA ILE A 52 -2.69 -1.78 5.32
C ILE A 52 -1.73 -2.93 5.00
N LEU A 53 -2.17 -3.85 4.14
CA LEU A 53 -1.36 -4.88 3.51
C LEU A 53 -1.45 -4.75 1.98
N TYR A 54 -0.31 -4.77 1.33
CA TYR A 54 -0.20 -4.66 -0.13
C TYR A 54 0.07 -6.02 -0.78
N GLU A 55 -0.63 -6.30 -1.87
CA GLU A 55 -0.43 -7.50 -2.69
C GLU A 55 -0.61 -7.17 -4.18
N LEU A 56 0.20 -7.79 -5.04
CA LEU A 56 0.01 -7.71 -6.49
C LEU A 56 -1.03 -8.73 -6.93
N SER A 57 -2.11 -8.27 -7.58
CA SER A 57 -3.15 -9.14 -8.12
C SER A 57 -2.64 -10.05 -9.24
N SER A 58 -1.57 -9.66 -9.94
CA SER A 58 -0.84 -10.50 -10.88
C SER A 58 0.65 -10.15 -10.88
N THR A 59 1.51 -11.17 -10.85
CA THR A 59 2.93 -11.00 -11.16
C THR A 59 3.10 -11.14 -12.67
N PHE A 60 3.48 -10.06 -13.34
CA PHE A 60 4.01 -10.15 -14.70
C PHE A 60 5.32 -10.93 -14.63
N ASN A 61 5.26 -12.25 -14.90
CA ASN A 61 6.41 -13.15 -15.07
C ASN A 61 7.49 -13.09 -13.97
N ASP A 62 7.11 -12.88 -12.70
CA ASP A 62 8.07 -12.74 -11.60
C ASP A 62 9.13 -11.65 -11.86
N THR A 63 8.75 -10.58 -12.58
CA THR A 63 9.60 -9.40 -12.84
C THR A 63 9.56 -8.40 -11.69
N PHE A 64 8.41 -8.27 -11.03
CA PHE A 64 8.21 -7.31 -9.95
C PHE A 64 7.79 -7.98 -8.64
N SER A 65 8.19 -7.37 -7.53
CA SER A 65 7.75 -7.73 -6.18
C SER A 65 7.28 -6.48 -5.45
N LEU A 66 6.26 -6.62 -4.60
CA LEU A 66 5.71 -5.53 -3.80
C LEU A 66 5.89 -5.87 -2.33
N HIS A 67 6.48 -4.96 -1.56
CA HIS A 67 6.66 -5.19 -0.14
C HIS A 67 5.33 -4.96 0.63
N PRO A 68 4.83 -5.96 1.36
CA PRO A 68 3.45 -5.99 1.83
C PRO A 68 3.13 -4.94 2.90
N TYR A 69 4.14 -4.37 3.58
CA TYR A 69 3.93 -3.38 4.65
C TYR A 69 4.35 -1.96 4.28
N THR A 70 5.16 -1.79 3.23
CA THR A 70 5.66 -0.47 2.83
C THR A 70 5.07 0.01 1.52
N GLY A 71 4.51 -0.90 0.72
CA GLY A 71 4.00 -0.57 -0.61
C GLY A 71 5.11 -0.32 -1.64
N GLU A 72 6.37 -0.63 -1.33
CA GLU A 72 7.48 -0.44 -2.27
C GLU A 72 7.51 -1.56 -3.32
N LEU A 73 7.50 -1.17 -4.59
CA LEU A 73 7.61 -2.06 -5.75
C LEU A 73 9.06 -2.16 -6.21
N TYR A 74 9.58 -3.36 -6.33
CA TYR A 74 10.96 -3.64 -6.72
C TYR A 74 11.04 -4.48 -7.99
N LEU A 75 12.11 -4.27 -8.74
CA LEU A 75 12.53 -5.16 -9.81
C LEU A 75 13.22 -6.40 -9.23
N ILE A 76 12.76 -7.60 -9.56
CA ILE A 76 13.34 -8.86 -9.08
C ILE A 76 13.91 -9.75 -10.19
N SER A 77 13.54 -9.50 -11.45
CA SER A 77 14.18 -10.11 -12.63
C SER A 77 14.22 -9.16 -13.82
N ASN A 78 15.15 -9.40 -14.75
CA ASN A 78 15.33 -8.67 -16.02
C ASN A 78 14.91 -9.55 -17.20
#